data_AF-A0A3C2A6R8-F1
#
_entry.id   AF-A0A3C2A6R8-F1
#
_cell.length_a   1.000
_cell.length_b   1.000
_cell.length_c   1.000
_cell.angle_alpha   90.00
_cell.angle_beta   90.00
_cell.angle_gamma   90.00
#
_symmetry.space_group_name_H-M   'P 1'
#
loop_
_entity.id
_entity.type
_entity.pdbx_description
1 polymer ?
#
loop_
_entity_poly.entity_id
_entity_poly.type
_entity_poly.pdbx_seq_one_letter_code
_entity_poly.pdbx_strand_id
1 'polypeptide(L)'
;MNKYLLLMAVLVFSLPKAWAQAPNSFNFQAVVRNQDAELVSESSVGLQISILSGGVSGDVVYSEIHRKVTSTFGSVSLQVGTGTIESGSFADIDWSAGPFFLQTAIDLNNGTSFEVISTTEMVSVPFALYANQSGDVVWQKNNSTAIYNAGNVGIGTDSPSAKLEITGDGTSNADVLTLRNSYSTALRLYGSGNEDFYNSSLILHRARGTDQAPSELVAGDRVGGMYASPFVGGEFINTSAVHMYVEEGISSTSFPTNIRFETTGKESISRQERMRITGDGNVGIGTDAPIETLSVNGTVESMVGGFKFPDGTVQSTAFTGNGSSTRWATGSTGIHYTGGRVGVGITTPTSKMEVMGEGSGNVNVLTLKNDHTAVFRVFAGSDSDNNNAVIFLGRSRGTTTNPTNLQSNDRVGSLYAQAYLGDAYRTTSGITMYLENGVSSASFATDLRFETTGQNEIRREERMRITGDGNVGIGTEEPEARLQVKSGDIYLEDVNSGVIMKSPNGACWRLSIDDEGGTTVEAITCPGE
;
A
#
# COMPACT_ATOMS: atom_id res chain seq x y z
N MET A 1 -36.46 -8.81 -52.14
CA MET A 1 -35.82 -7.60 -51.57
C MET A 1 -34.57 -7.29 -52.38
N ASN A 2 -34.35 -6.16 -53.05
CA ASN A 2 -35.14 -4.96 -53.31
C ASN A 2 -34.64 -4.38 -54.64
N LYS A 3 -35.33 -4.63 -55.76
CA LYS A 3 -35.05 -3.94 -57.06
C LYS A 3 -35.22 -2.42 -56.94
N TYR A 4 -35.98 -1.97 -55.95
CA TYR A 4 -36.14 -0.57 -55.58
C TYR A 4 -34.94 0.01 -54.78
N LEU A 5 -34.08 -0.80 -54.15
CA LEU A 5 -32.88 -0.29 -53.45
C LEU A 5 -31.73 0.02 -54.41
N LEU A 6 -31.56 -0.78 -55.47
CA LEU A 6 -30.50 -0.53 -56.47
C LEU A 6 -30.84 0.70 -57.34
N LEU A 7 -32.13 0.90 -57.65
CA LEU A 7 -32.60 2.10 -58.35
C LEU A 7 -32.49 3.36 -57.49
N MET A 8 -32.72 3.28 -56.17
CA MET A 8 -32.47 4.41 -55.25
C MET A 8 -30.97 4.70 -55.06
N ALA A 9 -30.12 3.69 -55.03
CA ALA A 9 -28.67 3.87 -54.87
C ALA A 9 -28.01 4.53 -56.10
N VAL A 10 -28.49 4.23 -57.32
CA VAL A 10 -28.00 4.86 -58.57
C VAL A 10 -28.57 6.28 -58.76
N LEU A 11 -29.78 6.57 -58.26
CA LEU A 11 -30.38 7.90 -58.36
C LEU A 11 -29.77 8.90 -57.35
N VAL A 12 -29.27 8.43 -56.20
CA VAL A 12 -28.65 9.30 -55.18
C VAL A 12 -27.18 9.62 -55.50
N PHE A 13 -26.49 8.79 -56.29
CA PHE A 13 -25.11 9.04 -56.73
C PHE A 13 -24.97 9.84 -58.04
N SER A 14 -26.08 10.19 -58.70
CA SER A 14 -26.09 10.90 -60.00
C SER A 14 -26.64 12.33 -59.92
N LEU A 15 -26.79 12.90 -58.72
CA LEU A 15 -27.09 14.33 -58.56
C LEU A 15 -25.83 15.15 -58.91
N PRO A 16 -25.84 15.98 -59.97
CA PRO A 16 -24.75 16.91 -60.18
C PRO A 16 -24.70 17.87 -58.99
N LYS A 17 -23.52 17.96 -58.36
CA LYS A 17 -23.20 19.03 -57.41
C LYS A 17 -23.28 20.34 -58.20
N ALA A 18 -24.40 21.04 -58.13
CA ALA A 18 -24.50 22.39 -58.65
C ALA A 18 -23.66 23.29 -57.74
N TRP A 19 -22.47 23.66 -58.18
CA TRP A 19 -21.74 24.77 -57.58
C TRP A 19 -22.53 26.04 -57.93
N ALA A 20 -23.19 26.62 -56.94
CA ALA A 20 -23.64 27.99 -57.06
C ALA A 20 -22.39 28.89 -57.03
N GLN A 21 -21.74 29.06 -58.18
CA GLN A 21 -20.76 30.12 -58.34
C GLN A 21 -21.53 31.42 -58.56
N ALA A 22 -21.06 32.50 -57.94
CA ALA A 22 -21.55 33.84 -58.27
C ALA A 22 -21.43 34.02 -59.80
N PRO A 23 -22.41 34.64 -60.47
CA PRO A 23 -22.32 34.88 -61.90
C PRO A 23 -21.00 35.61 -62.21
N ASN A 24 -20.19 35.04 -63.11
CA ASN A 24 -18.95 35.66 -63.61
C ASN A 24 -19.29 36.77 -64.61
N SER A 25 -20.14 37.72 -64.20
CA SER A 25 -20.63 38.78 -65.04
C SER A 25 -21.31 39.89 -64.24
N PHE A 26 -21.34 41.11 -64.77
CA PHE A 26 -22.07 42.25 -64.19
C PHE A 26 -22.93 42.98 -65.22
N ASN A 27 -23.97 43.68 -64.77
CA ASN A 27 -24.87 44.39 -65.68
C ASN A 27 -24.25 45.72 -66.13
N PHE A 28 -24.38 46.02 -67.43
CA PHE A 28 -23.99 47.29 -68.04
C PHE A 28 -25.12 47.79 -68.94
N GLN A 29 -25.36 49.11 -68.92
CA GLN A 29 -26.36 49.77 -69.75
C GLN A 29 -25.78 51.03 -70.37
N ALA A 30 -26.04 51.25 -71.66
CA ALA A 30 -25.61 52.43 -72.39
C ALA A 30 -26.73 52.96 -73.29
N VAL A 31 -26.62 54.23 -73.68
CA VAL A 31 -27.48 54.88 -74.68
C VAL A 31 -26.63 55.18 -75.91
N VAL A 32 -27.05 54.68 -77.07
CA VAL A 32 -26.32 54.82 -78.32
C VAL A 32 -26.80 56.04 -79.10
N ARG A 33 -25.85 56.86 -79.53
CA ARG A 33 -26.08 58.02 -80.40
C ARG A 33 -25.19 57.94 -81.64
N ASN A 34 -25.66 58.53 -82.75
CA ASN A 34 -24.84 58.72 -83.95
C ASN A 34 -23.97 59.99 -83.81
N GLN A 35 -23.18 60.30 -84.85
CA GLN A 35 -22.28 61.46 -84.87
C GLN A 35 -23.01 62.82 -84.81
N ASP A 36 -24.30 62.85 -85.16
CA ASP A 36 -25.17 64.04 -85.06
C ASP A 36 -25.88 64.17 -83.70
N ALA A 37 -25.51 63.32 -82.73
CA ALA A 37 -26.09 63.20 -81.39
C ALA A 37 -27.57 62.73 -81.36
N GLU A 38 -28.08 62.20 -82.46
CA GLU A 38 -29.41 61.58 -82.54
C GLU A 38 -29.38 60.16 -81.96
N LEU A 39 -30.50 59.72 -81.38
CA LEU A 39 -30.63 58.38 -80.83
C LEU A 39 -30.65 57.34 -81.96
N VAL A 40 -29.81 56.32 -81.84
CA VAL A 40 -29.85 55.15 -82.72
C VAL A 40 -30.88 54.18 -82.13
N SER A 41 -32.14 54.27 -82.56
CA SER A 41 -33.24 53.45 -82.05
C SER A 41 -33.55 52.26 -82.96
N GLU A 42 -33.99 51.15 -82.37
CA GLU A 42 -34.47 49.94 -83.07
C GLU A 42 -33.51 49.38 -84.13
N SER A 43 -32.21 49.60 -83.92
CA SER A 43 -31.16 49.25 -84.88
C SER A 43 -30.16 48.27 -84.25
N SER A 44 -29.64 47.34 -85.04
CA SER A 44 -28.61 46.40 -84.57
C SER A 44 -27.26 47.11 -84.51
N VAL A 45 -26.60 47.06 -83.35
CA VAL A 45 -25.29 47.65 -83.10
C VAL A 45 -24.36 46.61 -82.47
N GLY A 46 -23.07 46.72 -82.77
CA GLY A 46 -22.03 45.96 -82.09
C GLY A 46 -21.43 46.80 -80.96
N LEU A 47 -21.33 46.26 -79.75
CA LEU A 47 -20.56 46.85 -78.65
C LEU A 47 -19.40 45.93 -78.29
N GLN A 48 -18.19 46.46 -78.30
CA GLN A 48 -17.00 45.83 -77.76
C GLN A 48 -16.76 46.40 -76.36
N ILE A 49 -16.68 45.52 -75.37
CA ILE A 49 -16.43 45.86 -73.98
C ILE A 49 -15.07 45.28 -73.61
N SER A 50 -14.15 46.16 -73.22
CA SER A 50 -12.80 45.78 -72.80
C SER A 50 -12.55 46.25 -71.37
N ILE A 51 -11.87 45.43 -70.59
CA ILE A 51 -11.40 45.75 -69.24
C ILE A 51 -9.90 45.99 -69.33
N LEU A 52 -9.48 47.18 -68.93
CA LEU A 52 -8.08 47.61 -68.93
C LEU A 52 -7.57 47.63 -67.49
N SER A 53 -6.30 47.26 -67.28
CA SER A 53 -5.65 47.36 -65.96
C SER A 53 -4.73 48.58 -65.85
N GLY A 54 -4.68 49.22 -64.68
CA GLY A 54 -3.70 50.25 -64.35
C GLY A 54 -3.99 51.68 -64.87
N GLY A 55 -4.85 51.87 -65.87
CA GLY A 55 -5.20 53.20 -66.37
C GLY A 55 -6.09 53.21 -67.61
N VAL A 56 -6.52 54.40 -68.05
CA VAL A 56 -7.35 54.62 -69.26
C VAL A 56 -6.68 54.22 -70.58
N SER A 57 -5.36 53.99 -70.57
CA SER A 57 -4.57 53.48 -71.70
C SER A 57 -3.77 52.23 -71.31
N GLY A 58 -4.23 51.52 -70.27
CA GLY A 58 -3.60 50.30 -69.79
C GLY A 58 -3.83 49.10 -70.71
N ASP A 59 -3.20 47.98 -70.36
CA ASP A 59 -3.34 46.74 -71.13
C ASP A 59 -4.74 46.15 -70.98
N VAL A 60 -5.30 45.69 -72.09
CA VAL A 60 -6.59 44.98 -72.12
C VAL A 60 -6.39 43.60 -71.50
N VAL A 61 -6.96 43.40 -70.31
CA VAL A 61 -6.93 42.10 -69.59
C VAL A 61 -8.09 41.19 -70.00
N TYR A 62 -9.16 41.77 -70.55
CA TYR A 62 -10.32 41.04 -71.07
C TYR A 62 -11.07 41.88 -72.10
N SER A 63 -11.54 41.26 -73.18
CA SER A 63 -12.40 41.89 -74.18
C SER A 63 -13.47 40.94 -74.70
N GLU A 64 -14.68 41.45 -74.88
CA GLU A 64 -15.81 40.72 -75.45
C GLU A 64 -16.67 41.59 -76.35
N ILE A 65 -17.41 40.95 -77.26
CA ILE A 65 -18.32 41.61 -78.20
C ILE A 65 -19.76 41.18 -77.92
N HIS A 66 -20.64 42.17 -77.84
CA HIS A 66 -22.09 42.02 -77.78
C HIS A 66 -22.74 42.59 -79.03
N ARG A 67 -23.65 41.83 -79.65
CA ARG A 67 -24.51 42.33 -80.72
C ARG A 67 -25.92 42.48 -80.17
N LYS A 68 -26.43 43.70 -80.12
CA LYS A 68 -27.73 44.03 -79.51
C LYS A 68 -28.53 44.96 -80.43
N VAL A 69 -29.85 44.86 -80.35
CA VAL A 69 -30.77 45.82 -80.98
C VAL A 69 -31.07 46.89 -79.94
N THR A 70 -30.90 48.16 -80.32
CA THR A 70 -31.22 49.29 -79.45
C THR A 70 -32.73 49.40 -79.22
N SER A 71 -33.16 49.88 -78.06
CA SER A 71 -34.59 50.12 -77.78
C SER A 71 -35.13 51.33 -78.56
N THR A 72 -36.44 51.57 -78.49
CA THR A 72 -37.08 52.81 -78.98
C THR A 72 -36.49 54.08 -78.34
N PHE A 73 -35.80 53.95 -77.20
CA PHE A 73 -35.09 55.05 -76.53
C PHE A 73 -33.57 55.01 -76.76
N GLY A 74 -33.09 54.21 -77.73
CA GLY A 74 -31.67 54.09 -78.07
C GLY A 74 -30.80 53.39 -77.02
N SER A 75 -31.41 52.74 -76.02
CA SER A 75 -30.68 52.08 -74.93
C SER A 75 -30.37 50.61 -75.25
N VAL A 76 -29.22 50.14 -74.74
CA VAL A 76 -28.80 48.73 -74.76
C VAL A 76 -28.47 48.28 -73.35
N SER A 77 -28.94 47.09 -72.99
CA SER A 77 -28.60 46.42 -71.72
C SER A 77 -27.89 45.10 -72.03
N LEU A 78 -26.75 44.87 -71.38
CA LEU A 78 -25.94 43.68 -71.54
C LEU A 78 -25.35 43.24 -70.20
N GLN A 79 -24.91 41.99 -70.13
CA GLN A 79 -24.21 41.44 -68.98
C GLN A 79 -22.75 41.21 -69.39
N VAL A 80 -21.86 42.05 -68.88
CA VAL A 80 -20.43 41.97 -69.19
C VAL A 80 -19.86 40.69 -68.62
N GLY A 81 -19.15 39.88 -69.42
CA GLY A 81 -18.67 38.53 -69.08
C GLY A 81 -19.46 37.39 -69.74
N THR A 82 -20.46 37.72 -70.57
CA THR A 82 -21.31 36.74 -71.30
C THR A 82 -21.29 36.91 -72.82
N GLY A 83 -20.52 37.88 -73.32
CA GLY A 83 -20.39 38.19 -74.74
C GLY A 83 -19.53 37.16 -75.48
N THR A 84 -19.34 37.40 -76.78
CA THR A 84 -18.37 36.62 -77.57
C THR A 84 -16.98 37.10 -77.21
N ILE A 85 -16.20 36.26 -76.53
CA ILE A 85 -14.84 36.60 -76.09
C ILE A 85 -13.96 36.89 -77.30
N GLU A 86 -13.24 38.01 -77.24
CA GLU A 86 -12.23 38.39 -78.22
C GLU A 86 -10.82 38.14 -77.68
N SER A 87 -10.58 38.46 -76.40
CA SER A 87 -9.31 38.19 -75.71
C SER A 87 -9.49 38.09 -74.19
N GLY A 88 -8.56 37.39 -73.53
CA GLY A 88 -8.59 37.18 -72.08
C GLY A 88 -9.68 36.23 -71.59
N SER A 89 -9.84 36.16 -70.28
CA SER A 89 -10.84 35.32 -69.59
C SER A 89 -11.39 36.10 -68.40
N PHE A 90 -12.71 36.32 -68.36
CA PHE A 90 -13.34 37.11 -67.30
C PHE A 90 -13.16 36.49 -65.90
N ALA A 91 -13.13 35.15 -65.84
CA ALA A 91 -12.95 34.40 -64.59
C ALA A 91 -11.54 34.50 -64.02
N ASP A 92 -10.54 34.81 -64.86
CA ASP A 92 -9.13 34.84 -64.48
C ASP A 92 -8.65 36.27 -64.14
N ILE A 93 -9.54 37.27 -64.20
CA ILE A 93 -9.20 38.65 -63.80
C ILE A 93 -8.98 38.68 -62.28
N ASP A 94 -7.77 39.04 -61.86
CA ASP A 94 -7.46 39.32 -60.46
C ASP A 94 -7.99 40.72 -60.08
N TRP A 95 -9.24 40.78 -59.65
CA TRP A 95 -9.91 42.02 -59.25
C TRP A 95 -9.25 42.72 -58.05
N SER A 96 -8.34 42.07 -57.32
CA SER A 96 -7.59 42.68 -56.20
C SER A 96 -6.43 43.56 -56.68
N ALA A 97 -5.96 43.39 -57.91
CA ALA A 97 -4.84 44.11 -58.50
C ALA A 97 -5.19 45.48 -59.10
N GLY A 98 -6.39 46.02 -58.79
CA GLY A 98 -6.92 47.25 -59.38
C GLY A 98 -6.03 48.49 -59.18
N PRO A 99 -6.29 49.60 -59.91
CA PRO A 99 -7.57 49.94 -60.54
C PRO A 99 -7.78 49.32 -61.93
N PHE A 100 -9.06 49.08 -62.26
CA PHE A 100 -9.51 48.60 -63.57
C PHE A 100 -10.41 49.64 -64.25
N PHE A 101 -10.41 49.66 -65.58
CA PHE A 101 -11.18 50.59 -66.39
C PHE A 101 -12.03 49.84 -67.41
N LEU A 102 -13.28 50.24 -67.58
CA LEU A 102 -14.19 49.72 -68.59
C LEU A 102 -14.09 50.61 -69.83
N GLN A 103 -13.54 50.06 -70.91
CA GLN A 103 -13.55 50.68 -72.23
C GLN A 103 -14.73 50.14 -73.03
N THR A 104 -15.50 51.06 -73.63
CA THR A 104 -16.60 50.74 -74.52
C THR A 104 -16.28 51.26 -75.90
N ALA A 105 -16.37 50.39 -76.91
CA ALA A 105 -16.27 50.73 -78.31
C ALA A 105 -17.52 50.25 -79.06
N ILE A 106 -17.90 50.96 -80.12
CA ILE A 106 -19.15 50.70 -80.85
C ILE A 106 -18.95 50.62 -82.35
N ASP A 107 -19.71 49.72 -82.99
CA ASP A 107 -19.92 49.67 -84.44
C ASP A 107 -21.42 49.84 -84.72
N LEU A 108 -21.81 51.00 -85.23
CA LEU A 108 -23.22 51.33 -85.53
C LEU A 108 -23.81 50.47 -86.65
N ASN A 109 -22.97 49.85 -87.50
CA ASN A 109 -23.40 48.98 -88.59
C ASN A 109 -23.32 47.49 -88.22
N ASN A 110 -23.01 47.18 -86.96
CA ASN A 110 -22.90 45.81 -86.44
C ASN A 110 -21.89 44.93 -87.18
N GLY A 111 -20.83 45.53 -87.71
CA GLY A 111 -19.73 44.88 -88.42
C GLY A 111 -18.62 44.38 -87.50
N THR A 112 -17.38 44.77 -87.84
CA THR A 112 -16.14 44.40 -87.13
C THR A 112 -15.23 45.61 -86.84
N SER A 113 -15.69 46.82 -87.15
CA SER A 113 -14.89 48.05 -87.01
C SER A 113 -15.43 48.88 -85.85
N PHE A 114 -14.83 48.71 -84.68
CA PHE A 114 -15.27 49.37 -83.44
C PHE A 114 -14.51 50.68 -83.20
N GLU A 115 -15.24 51.74 -82.87
CA GLU A 115 -14.68 53.02 -82.44
C GLU A 115 -14.84 53.18 -80.92
N VAL A 116 -13.75 53.48 -80.21
CA VAL A 116 -13.79 53.69 -78.75
C VAL A 116 -14.55 54.96 -78.42
N ILE A 117 -15.60 54.83 -77.62
CA ILE A 117 -16.48 55.94 -77.24
C ILE A 117 -16.30 56.38 -75.78
N SER A 118 -15.79 55.50 -74.92
CA SER A 118 -15.59 55.81 -73.51
C SER A 118 -14.56 54.88 -72.86
N THR A 119 -13.84 55.39 -71.86
CA THR A 119 -13.06 54.57 -70.92
C THR A 119 -13.23 55.16 -69.52
N THR A 120 -13.86 54.41 -68.62
CA THR A 120 -14.21 54.88 -67.26
C THR A 120 -13.65 53.94 -66.19
N GLU A 121 -13.16 54.49 -65.09
CA GLU A 121 -12.71 53.69 -63.94
C GLU A 121 -13.87 52.88 -63.35
N MET A 122 -13.61 51.61 -63.07
CA MET A 122 -14.55 50.73 -62.37
C MET A 122 -14.42 50.96 -60.87
N VAL A 123 -15.46 51.52 -60.26
CA VAL A 123 -15.55 51.67 -58.80
C VAL A 123 -16.30 50.50 -58.17
N SER A 124 -15.91 50.11 -56.95
CA SER A 124 -16.58 49.03 -56.22
C SER A 124 -18.03 49.40 -55.91
N VAL A 125 -18.98 48.51 -56.22
CA VAL A 125 -20.37 48.62 -55.77
C VAL A 125 -20.48 48.25 -54.28
N PRO A 126 -21.51 48.71 -53.53
CA PRO A 126 -21.66 48.40 -52.09
C PRO A 126 -21.61 46.91 -51.75
N PHE A 127 -22.13 46.04 -52.62
CA PHE A 127 -22.04 44.59 -52.48
C PHE A 127 -20.59 44.07 -52.61
N ALA A 128 -19.80 44.62 -53.54
CA ALA A 128 -18.39 44.27 -53.72
C ALA A 128 -17.52 44.81 -52.57
N LEU A 129 -17.86 45.97 -52.02
CA LEU A 129 -17.21 46.53 -50.84
C LEU A 129 -17.44 45.64 -49.59
N TYR A 130 -18.65 45.09 -49.45
CA TYR A 130 -18.95 44.09 -48.43
C TYR A 130 -18.22 42.76 -48.69
N ALA A 131 -18.13 42.34 -49.96
CA ALA A 131 -17.42 41.11 -50.34
C ALA A 131 -15.90 41.17 -50.08
N ASN A 132 -15.28 42.36 -50.15
CA ASN A 132 -13.86 42.58 -49.82
C ASN A 132 -13.56 42.36 -48.32
N GLN A 133 -14.54 42.53 -47.42
CA GLN A 133 -14.38 42.17 -46.00
C GLN A 133 -14.48 40.65 -45.75
N SER A 134 -15.03 39.89 -46.69
CA SER A 134 -15.33 38.46 -46.53
C SER A 134 -14.33 37.52 -47.20
N GLY A 135 -13.31 38.06 -47.89
CA GLY A 135 -12.45 37.29 -48.79
C GLY A 135 -11.55 36.22 -48.16
N ASP A 136 -11.03 36.42 -46.95
CA ASP A 136 -10.28 35.37 -46.23
C ASP A 136 -10.03 35.70 -44.75
N VAL A 137 -11.07 36.07 -44.00
CA VAL A 137 -10.92 36.38 -42.56
C VAL A 137 -11.39 35.19 -41.73
N VAL A 138 -10.49 34.23 -41.48
CA VAL A 138 -10.75 33.31 -40.37
C VAL A 138 -10.43 34.01 -39.04
N TRP A 139 -9.40 34.86 -38.94
CA TRP A 139 -9.16 35.78 -37.80
C TRP A 139 -8.14 36.91 -38.11
N GLN A 140 -8.49 38.21 -37.96
CA GLN A 140 -7.52 39.33 -37.86
C GLN A 140 -7.97 40.45 -36.87
N LYS A 141 -7.00 40.93 -36.06
CA LYS A 141 -7.09 41.80 -34.86
C LYS A 141 -7.70 43.20 -35.13
N ASN A 142 -8.44 43.77 -34.16
CA ASN A 142 -7.85 44.84 -33.34
C ASN A 142 -8.62 45.21 -32.05
N ASN A 143 -7.85 45.48 -30.99
CA ASN A 143 -8.17 45.87 -29.61
C ASN A 143 -8.53 44.81 -28.54
N SER A 144 -8.66 43.51 -28.84
CA SER A 144 -8.53 42.40 -27.85
C SER A 144 -8.61 41.03 -28.54
N THR A 145 -7.55 40.61 -29.25
CA THR A 145 -6.74 39.44 -28.86
C THR A 145 -7.22 38.03 -29.32
N ALA A 146 -7.74 37.83 -30.53
CA ALA A 146 -7.78 36.50 -31.17
C ALA A 146 -7.18 36.56 -32.58
N ILE A 147 -6.19 35.72 -32.88
CA ILE A 147 -5.43 35.69 -34.13
C ILE A 147 -5.34 34.25 -34.63
N TYR A 148 -5.38 34.07 -35.95
CA TYR A 148 -4.97 32.84 -36.62
C TYR A 148 -3.74 33.13 -37.47
N ASN A 149 -2.65 32.44 -37.16
CA ASN A 149 -1.37 32.65 -37.81
C ASN A 149 -0.74 31.30 -38.09
N ALA A 150 -0.39 31.04 -39.37
CA ALA A 150 0.27 29.82 -39.82
C ALA A 150 -0.36 28.50 -39.32
N GLY A 151 -1.69 28.44 -39.20
CA GLY A 151 -2.40 27.24 -38.73
C GLY A 151 -2.54 27.09 -37.22
N ASN A 152 -2.16 28.11 -36.44
CA ASN A 152 -2.28 28.17 -34.99
C ASN A 152 -3.24 29.32 -34.58
N VAL A 153 -3.95 29.15 -33.47
CA VAL A 153 -4.82 30.16 -32.87
C VAL A 153 -4.14 30.76 -31.64
N GLY A 154 -3.91 32.06 -31.65
CA GLY A 154 -3.42 32.81 -30.49
C GLY A 154 -4.54 33.65 -29.88
N ILE A 155 -4.75 33.53 -28.57
CA ILE A 155 -5.61 34.41 -27.79
C ILE A 155 -4.74 35.15 -26.78
N GLY A 156 -4.61 36.46 -26.90
CA GLY A 156 -3.70 37.27 -26.06
C GLY A 156 -2.27 37.39 -26.60
N THR A 157 -1.88 36.55 -27.58
CA THR A 157 -0.57 36.56 -28.25
C THR A 157 -0.74 36.65 -29.77
N ASP A 158 0.18 37.33 -30.46
CA ASP A 158 0.24 37.36 -31.93
C ASP A 158 1.25 36.37 -32.53
N SER A 159 2.00 35.68 -31.68
CA SER A 159 3.04 34.74 -32.07
C SER A 159 2.82 33.38 -31.39
N PRO A 160 1.71 32.67 -31.68
CA PRO A 160 1.39 31.40 -31.01
C PRO A 160 2.37 30.29 -31.36
N SER A 161 3.01 29.73 -30.33
CA SER A 161 3.96 28.61 -30.38
C SER A 161 3.28 27.24 -30.48
N ALA A 162 1.99 27.16 -30.18
CA ALA A 162 1.17 25.94 -30.23
C ALA A 162 -0.12 26.14 -31.06
N LYS A 163 -0.81 25.04 -31.40
CA LYS A 163 -2.05 25.07 -32.19
C LYS A 163 -3.15 25.96 -31.58
N LEU A 164 -3.21 26.00 -30.26
CA LEU A 164 -3.99 26.97 -29.50
C LEU A 164 -3.12 27.47 -28.35
N GLU A 165 -2.83 28.76 -28.31
CA GLU A 165 -2.13 29.41 -27.21
C GLU A 165 -3.00 30.52 -26.65
N ILE A 166 -3.20 30.54 -25.33
CA ILE A 166 -4.01 31.55 -24.65
C ILE A 166 -3.14 32.17 -23.55
N THR A 167 -2.91 33.49 -23.62
CA THR A 167 -2.09 34.24 -22.66
C THR A 167 -2.94 35.30 -21.97
N GLY A 168 -2.81 35.41 -20.65
CA GLY A 168 -3.41 36.50 -19.87
C GLY A 168 -2.57 37.78 -19.93
N ASP A 169 -3.14 38.91 -19.48
CA ASP A 169 -2.45 40.21 -19.44
C ASP A 169 -1.49 40.37 -18.24
N GLY A 170 -1.45 39.38 -17.34
CA GLY A 170 -0.57 39.36 -16.17
C GLY A 170 -0.90 40.38 -15.07
N THR A 171 -2.02 41.12 -15.17
CA THR A 171 -2.36 42.20 -14.23
C THR A 171 -3.24 41.76 -13.06
N SER A 172 -3.87 40.59 -13.14
CA SER A 172 -4.69 40.01 -12.06
C SER A 172 -4.77 38.48 -12.16
N ASN A 173 -5.16 37.83 -11.06
CA ASN A 173 -5.47 36.39 -11.04
C ASN A 173 -6.79 36.17 -11.78
N ALA A 174 -6.73 36.02 -13.10
CA ALA A 174 -7.88 35.72 -13.95
C ALA A 174 -7.77 34.30 -14.54
N ASP A 175 -8.92 33.65 -14.72
CA ASP A 175 -8.98 32.39 -15.43
C ASP A 175 -8.66 32.62 -16.92
N VAL A 176 -7.59 31.98 -17.39
CA VAL A 176 -7.19 32.04 -18.81
C VAL A 176 -8.06 31.09 -19.67
N LEU A 177 -8.63 30.04 -19.07
CA LEU A 177 -9.56 29.12 -19.72
C LEU A 177 -10.62 28.60 -18.72
N THR A 178 -11.90 28.88 -18.98
CA THR A 178 -13.02 28.32 -18.22
C THR A 178 -13.87 27.42 -19.12
N LEU A 179 -14.11 26.17 -18.70
CA LEU A 179 -15.00 25.23 -19.37
C LEU A 179 -16.24 25.01 -18.51
N ARG A 180 -17.45 25.25 -19.04
CA ARG A 180 -18.72 25.13 -18.31
C ARG A 180 -19.72 24.23 -19.04
N ASN A 181 -20.36 23.35 -18.29
CA ASN A 181 -21.49 22.52 -18.73
C ASN A 181 -22.45 22.33 -17.55
N SER A 182 -23.75 22.24 -17.80
CA SER A 182 -24.79 21.95 -16.80
C SER A 182 -24.76 20.51 -16.28
N TYR A 183 -24.00 19.63 -16.94
CA TYR A 183 -23.78 18.24 -16.55
C TYR A 183 -22.28 17.99 -16.31
N SER A 184 -21.72 16.95 -16.92
CA SER A 184 -20.29 16.66 -16.85
C SER A 184 -19.50 17.58 -17.79
N THR A 185 -18.51 18.27 -17.23
CA THR A 185 -17.46 18.91 -18.02
C THR A 185 -16.26 17.97 -18.02
N ALA A 186 -15.73 17.63 -19.19
CA ALA A 186 -14.56 16.77 -19.32
C ALA A 186 -13.57 17.38 -20.32
N LEU A 187 -12.31 17.50 -19.89
CA LEU A 187 -11.18 17.73 -20.79
C LEU A 187 -10.62 16.36 -21.19
N ARG A 188 -10.82 15.94 -22.44
CA ARG A 188 -10.27 14.68 -22.96
C ARG A 188 -9.01 14.96 -23.76
N LEU A 189 -7.92 14.29 -23.40
CA LEU A 189 -6.63 14.38 -24.08
C LEU A 189 -6.30 13.02 -24.69
N TYR A 190 -6.01 12.98 -25.99
CA TYR A 190 -5.65 11.77 -26.71
C TYR A 190 -4.21 11.87 -27.20
N GLY A 191 -3.38 10.91 -26.80
CA GLY A 191 -2.05 10.67 -27.35
C GLY A 191 -2.05 9.31 -28.04
N SER A 192 -1.44 9.23 -29.22
CA SER A 192 -1.25 7.97 -29.94
C SER A 192 0.14 7.97 -30.57
N GLY A 193 0.84 6.84 -30.46
CA GLY A 193 2.20 6.69 -30.96
C GLY A 193 2.82 5.37 -30.48
N ASN A 194 3.94 4.98 -31.09
CA ASN A 194 4.68 3.76 -30.74
C ASN A 194 5.87 4.01 -29.80
N GLU A 195 6.03 5.25 -29.32
CA GLU A 195 7.13 5.67 -28.44
C GLU A 195 6.55 6.08 -27.08
N ASP A 196 7.21 5.67 -25.98
CA ASP A 196 6.73 5.88 -24.60
C ASP A 196 6.56 7.36 -24.20
N PHE A 197 7.22 8.28 -24.93
CA PHE A 197 7.13 9.73 -24.68
C PHE A 197 5.89 10.40 -25.30
N TYR A 198 5.14 9.72 -26.18
CA TYR A 198 3.89 10.25 -26.74
C TYR A 198 2.70 9.94 -25.83
N ASN A 199 2.55 10.73 -24.76
CA ASN A 199 1.43 10.59 -23.82
C ASN A 199 0.52 11.83 -23.82
N SER A 200 -0.67 11.66 -23.23
CA SER A 200 -1.54 12.77 -22.86
C SER A 200 -1.13 13.30 -21.49
N SER A 201 -0.58 14.51 -21.41
CA SER A 201 -0.15 15.13 -20.15
C SER A 201 -0.86 16.45 -19.87
N LEU A 202 -1.07 16.74 -18.59
CA LEU A 202 -1.31 18.09 -18.09
C LEU A 202 0.01 18.59 -17.49
N ILE A 203 0.62 19.60 -18.11
CA ILE A 203 1.87 20.18 -17.66
C ILE A 203 1.58 21.49 -16.94
N LEU A 204 2.08 21.62 -15.71
CA LEU A 204 1.92 22.82 -14.89
C LEU A 204 3.26 23.55 -14.85
N HIS A 205 3.31 24.72 -15.48
CA HIS A 205 4.47 25.60 -15.46
C HIS A 205 4.26 26.73 -14.47
N ARG A 206 5.30 27.03 -13.70
CA ARG A 206 5.39 28.26 -12.92
C ARG A 206 6.81 28.75 -12.89
N ALA A 207 6.96 30.05 -13.12
CA ALA A 207 8.15 30.80 -12.75
C ALA A 207 7.73 31.91 -11.77
N ARG A 208 8.71 32.51 -11.09
CA ARG A 208 8.55 33.87 -10.56
C ARG A 208 8.81 34.88 -11.68
N GLY A 209 8.58 36.17 -11.44
CA GLY A 209 8.74 37.20 -12.46
C GLY A 209 7.55 37.30 -13.41
N THR A 210 7.80 37.66 -14.67
CA THR A 210 6.77 37.74 -15.73
C THR A 210 7.05 36.74 -16.83
N ASP A 211 6.08 36.45 -17.70
CA ASP A 211 6.28 35.51 -18.81
C ASP A 211 7.41 35.95 -19.78
N GLN A 212 7.67 37.26 -19.87
CA GLN A 212 8.75 37.84 -20.69
C GLN A 212 10.10 37.92 -19.95
N ALA A 213 10.11 37.77 -18.62
CA ALA A 213 11.29 37.82 -17.78
C ALA A 213 11.12 36.89 -16.56
N PRO A 214 11.18 35.56 -16.77
CA PRO A 214 10.99 34.60 -15.70
C PRO A 214 12.20 34.58 -14.75
N SER A 215 11.94 34.31 -13.47
CA SER A 215 12.96 34.07 -12.45
C SER A 215 12.71 32.75 -11.72
N GLU A 216 13.76 32.20 -11.11
CA GLU A 216 13.72 30.90 -10.44
C GLU A 216 12.71 30.87 -9.27
N LEU A 217 12.11 29.71 -9.06
CA LEU A 217 11.27 29.43 -7.89
C LEU A 217 12.15 29.22 -6.65
N VAL A 218 11.60 29.48 -5.47
CA VAL A 218 12.26 29.23 -4.18
C VAL A 218 11.44 28.28 -3.31
N ALA A 219 12.05 27.79 -2.23
CA ALA A 219 11.40 26.91 -1.25
C ALA A 219 10.03 27.45 -0.81
N GLY A 220 9.03 26.57 -0.80
CA GLY A 220 7.64 26.90 -0.45
C GLY A 220 6.77 27.40 -1.61
N ASP A 221 7.35 27.67 -2.79
CA ASP A 221 6.54 28.03 -3.96
C ASP A 221 5.71 26.85 -4.45
N ARG A 222 4.43 27.10 -4.74
CA ARG A 222 3.55 26.12 -5.36
C ARG A 222 3.72 26.15 -6.87
N VAL A 223 4.18 25.06 -7.49
CA VAL A 223 4.33 24.95 -8.95
C VAL A 223 2.96 24.85 -9.62
N GLY A 224 2.05 24.07 -9.03
CA GLY A 224 0.68 23.95 -9.51
C GLY A 224 -0.11 22.94 -8.70
N GLY A 225 -1.36 22.71 -9.09
CA GLY A 225 -2.16 21.63 -8.54
C GLY A 225 -3.61 21.70 -8.94
N MET A 226 -4.42 20.87 -8.30
CA MET A 226 -5.85 20.73 -8.54
C MET A 226 -6.63 20.94 -7.26
N TYR A 227 -7.82 21.53 -7.37
CA TYR A 227 -8.71 21.78 -6.25
C TYR A 227 -10.08 21.14 -6.48
N ALA A 228 -10.68 20.66 -5.40
CA ALA A 228 -12.13 20.56 -5.32
C ALA A 228 -12.69 21.90 -4.83
N SER A 229 -13.63 22.46 -5.58
CA SER A 229 -14.27 23.74 -5.26
C SER A 229 -15.80 23.60 -5.30
N PRO A 230 -16.44 23.04 -4.26
CA PRO A 230 -17.90 22.98 -4.19
C PRO A 230 -18.51 24.38 -4.02
N PHE A 231 -19.74 24.54 -4.51
CA PHE A 231 -20.56 25.73 -4.27
C PHE A 231 -21.26 25.63 -2.92
N VAL A 232 -20.94 26.54 -2.00
CA VAL A 232 -21.51 26.58 -0.64
C VAL A 232 -21.76 28.04 -0.27
N GLY A 233 -22.98 28.36 0.20
CA GLY A 233 -23.27 29.69 0.72
C GLY A 233 -23.22 30.84 -0.31
N GLY A 234 -23.35 30.56 -1.61
CA GLY A 234 -23.32 31.58 -2.66
C GLY A 234 -21.98 31.71 -3.39
N GLU A 235 -20.95 31.00 -2.94
CA GLU A 235 -19.60 31.09 -3.51
C GLU A 235 -18.99 29.69 -3.75
N PHE A 236 -17.96 29.63 -4.59
CA PHE A 236 -17.14 28.44 -4.80
C PHE A 236 -15.94 28.48 -3.87
N ILE A 237 -15.74 27.44 -3.05
CA ILE A 237 -14.72 27.41 -2.00
C ILE A 237 -13.79 26.22 -2.19
N ASN A 238 -12.48 26.43 -2.23
CA ASN A 238 -11.48 25.37 -2.36
C ASN A 238 -11.34 24.51 -1.08
N THR A 239 -11.89 23.29 -1.08
CA THR A 239 -12.00 22.43 0.13
C THR A 239 -10.97 21.30 0.22
N SER A 240 -10.54 20.73 -0.89
CA SER A 240 -9.45 19.75 -0.94
C SER A 240 -8.55 20.01 -2.13
N ALA A 241 -7.33 19.53 -2.07
CA ALA A 241 -6.36 19.74 -3.13
C ALA A 241 -5.28 18.68 -3.19
N VAL A 242 -4.70 18.55 -4.38
CA VAL A 242 -3.39 17.93 -4.59
C VAL A 242 -2.49 18.99 -5.20
N HIS A 243 -1.40 19.32 -4.52
CA HIS A 243 -0.50 20.39 -4.92
C HIS A 243 0.93 19.89 -5.04
N MET A 244 1.67 20.46 -5.99
CA MET A 244 3.10 20.29 -6.15
C MET A 244 3.80 21.57 -5.68
N TYR A 245 4.80 21.42 -4.82
CA TYR A 245 5.60 22.54 -4.31
C TYR A 245 7.09 22.30 -4.50
N VAL A 246 7.81 23.41 -4.56
CA VAL A 246 9.25 23.46 -4.36
C VAL A 246 9.54 23.25 -2.88
N GLU A 247 10.32 22.23 -2.56
CA GLU A 247 10.66 21.85 -1.19
C GLU A 247 11.84 22.66 -0.67
N GLU A 248 12.93 22.68 -1.44
CA GLU A 248 14.12 23.50 -1.18
C GLU A 248 14.49 24.28 -2.46
N GLY A 249 15.46 25.18 -2.39
CA GLY A 249 15.83 26.02 -3.54
C GLY A 249 16.12 25.21 -4.81
N ILE A 250 15.56 25.63 -5.94
CA ILE A 250 15.83 25.02 -7.25
C ILE A 250 17.16 25.53 -7.79
N SER A 251 17.91 24.64 -8.46
CA SER A 251 19.12 24.96 -9.22
C SER A 251 19.21 24.08 -10.47
N SER A 252 20.15 24.38 -11.37
CA SER A 252 20.38 23.57 -12.59
C SER A 252 20.67 22.08 -12.36
N THR A 253 21.05 21.69 -11.13
CA THR A 253 21.42 20.31 -10.77
C THR A 253 20.53 19.72 -9.69
N SER A 254 19.58 20.47 -9.12
CA SER A 254 18.73 20.01 -8.02
C SER A 254 17.37 20.70 -8.07
N PHE A 255 16.31 19.90 -8.09
CA PHE A 255 14.93 20.36 -8.23
C PHE A 255 14.03 19.69 -7.17
N PRO A 256 14.32 19.85 -5.86
CA PRO A 256 13.59 19.15 -4.83
C PRO A 256 12.16 19.67 -4.77
N THR A 257 11.21 18.79 -5.08
CA THR A 257 9.77 19.09 -5.06
C THR A 257 9.03 18.04 -4.27
N ASN A 258 7.93 18.45 -3.62
CA ASN A 258 7.01 17.54 -2.95
C ASN A 258 5.61 17.60 -3.55
N ILE A 259 4.86 16.54 -3.29
CA ILE A 259 3.42 16.47 -3.52
C ILE A 259 2.71 16.45 -2.18
N ARG A 260 1.68 17.30 -2.03
CA ARG A 260 0.87 17.41 -0.82
C ARG A 260 -0.58 17.09 -1.12
N PHE A 261 -1.17 16.27 -0.27
CA PHE A 261 -2.59 15.95 -0.27
C PHE A 261 -3.25 16.69 0.88
N GLU A 262 -4.14 17.60 0.55
CA GLU A 262 -4.78 18.50 1.49
C GLU A 262 -6.29 18.26 1.54
N THR A 263 -6.86 18.12 2.74
CA THR A 263 -8.31 17.97 2.92
C THR A 263 -8.83 18.83 4.06
N THR A 264 -10.10 19.20 3.98
CA THR A 264 -10.83 19.87 5.07
C THR A 264 -11.61 18.80 5.83
N GLY A 265 -11.35 18.70 7.14
CA GLY A 265 -12.03 17.72 8.00
C GLY A 265 -13.51 18.03 8.20
N LYS A 266 -14.27 17.02 8.64
CA LYS A 266 -15.64 17.22 9.13
C LYS A 266 -15.65 18.32 10.21
N GLU A 267 -16.63 19.20 10.17
CA GLU A 267 -16.80 20.32 11.13
C GLU A 267 -15.61 21.30 11.14
N SER A 268 -14.82 21.34 10.07
CA SER A 268 -13.75 22.33 9.85
C SER A 268 -14.01 23.13 8.58
N ILE A 269 -13.48 24.36 8.55
CA ILE A 269 -13.35 25.19 7.35
C ILE A 269 -11.88 25.39 6.96
N SER A 270 -10.95 24.89 7.77
CA SER A 270 -9.52 24.96 7.50
C SER A 270 -9.07 23.69 6.79
N ARG A 271 -8.49 23.88 5.61
CA ARG A 271 -7.79 22.83 4.88
C ARG A 271 -6.46 22.52 5.57
N GLN A 272 -6.10 21.25 5.64
CA GLN A 272 -4.87 20.76 6.28
C GLN A 272 -4.16 19.75 5.37
N GLU A 273 -2.83 19.77 5.39
CA GLU A 273 -2.00 18.72 4.82
C GLU A 273 -2.23 17.42 5.59
N ARG A 274 -2.61 16.35 4.89
CA ARG A 274 -2.87 15.02 5.49
C ARG A 274 -1.81 14.01 5.13
N MET A 275 -1.26 14.13 3.93
CA MET A 275 -0.21 13.27 3.42
C MET A 275 0.72 14.09 2.53
N ARG A 276 2.01 13.76 2.58
CA ARG A 276 3.02 14.31 1.69
C ARG A 276 3.94 13.24 1.14
N ILE A 277 4.49 13.49 -0.04
CA ILE A 277 5.63 12.77 -0.59
C ILE A 277 6.73 13.81 -0.81
N THR A 278 7.85 13.66 -0.11
CA THR A 278 9.01 14.57 -0.18
C THR A 278 9.85 14.33 -1.44
N GLY A 279 10.75 15.28 -1.75
CA GLY A 279 11.74 15.14 -2.82
C GLY A 279 12.69 13.95 -2.63
N ASP A 280 12.93 13.53 -1.38
CA ASP A 280 13.72 12.34 -1.03
C ASP A 280 12.92 11.02 -1.16
N GLY A 281 11.64 11.10 -1.50
CA GLY A 281 10.74 9.95 -1.66
C GLY A 281 10.08 9.46 -0.38
N ASN A 282 10.33 10.11 0.76
CA ASN A 282 9.67 9.77 2.03
C ASN A 282 8.18 10.20 2.01
N VAL A 283 7.32 9.31 2.49
CA VAL A 283 5.88 9.52 2.65
C VAL A 283 5.56 9.86 4.10
N GLY A 284 5.01 11.04 4.34
CA GLY A 284 4.46 11.44 5.63
C GLY A 284 2.95 11.33 5.63
N ILE A 285 2.36 10.71 6.66
CA ILE A 285 0.91 10.73 6.92
C ILE A 285 0.69 11.36 8.30
N GLY A 286 0.00 12.50 8.34
CA GLY A 286 -0.20 13.29 9.57
C GLY A 286 1.05 13.97 10.12
N THR A 287 2.14 14.03 9.34
CA THR A 287 3.41 14.71 9.66
C THR A 287 3.96 15.40 8.42
N ASP A 288 4.57 16.58 8.58
CA ASP A 288 5.23 17.35 7.52
C ASP A 288 6.74 17.08 7.43
N ALA A 289 7.33 16.41 8.43
CA ALA A 289 8.74 16.06 8.50
C ALA A 289 8.95 14.53 8.62
N PRO A 290 8.64 13.74 7.58
CA PRO A 290 8.91 12.30 7.59
C PRO A 290 10.41 12.03 7.57
N ILE A 291 10.91 11.28 8.55
CA ILE A 291 12.34 10.90 8.68
C ILE A 291 12.65 9.54 8.05
N GLU A 292 11.63 8.68 7.92
CA GLU A 292 11.71 7.37 7.28
C GLU A 292 10.83 7.35 6.02
N THR A 293 11.07 6.38 5.14
CA THR A 293 10.32 6.20 3.87
C THR A 293 8.81 6.21 4.06
N LEU A 294 8.30 5.70 5.19
CA LEU A 294 6.93 5.89 5.63
C LEU A 294 6.91 6.31 7.10
N SER A 295 6.53 7.57 7.36
CA SER A 295 6.33 8.09 8.71
C SER A 295 4.84 8.40 8.93
N VAL A 296 4.22 7.74 9.90
CA VAL A 296 2.79 7.94 10.24
C VAL A 296 2.66 8.49 11.66
N ASN A 297 2.08 9.69 11.78
CA ASN A 297 1.73 10.27 13.07
C ASN A 297 0.34 9.79 13.52
N GLY A 298 0.27 8.54 13.98
CA GLY A 298 -0.95 7.88 14.40
C GLY A 298 -0.86 6.35 14.31
N THR A 299 -1.94 5.67 14.68
CA THR A 299 -2.04 4.20 14.55
C THR A 299 -2.21 3.78 13.10
N VAL A 300 -1.48 2.75 12.66
CA VAL A 300 -1.64 2.14 11.34
C VAL A 300 -2.47 0.86 11.47
N GLU A 301 -3.59 0.79 10.74
CA GLU A 301 -4.45 -0.39 10.67
C GLU A 301 -4.26 -1.13 9.34
N SER A 302 -3.95 -2.43 9.41
CA SER A 302 -3.95 -3.32 8.24
C SER A 302 -5.23 -4.17 8.25
N MET A 303 -6.15 -3.91 7.32
CA MET A 303 -7.44 -4.62 7.25
C MET A 303 -7.34 -6.03 6.64
N VAL A 304 -6.35 -6.28 5.78
CA VAL A 304 -6.13 -7.55 5.09
C VAL A 304 -4.64 -7.75 4.85
N GLY A 305 -4.12 -8.96 5.04
CA GLY A 305 -2.76 -9.33 4.63
C GLY A 305 -1.66 -9.04 5.64
N GLY A 306 -1.68 -7.93 6.37
CA GLY A 306 -0.67 -7.60 7.38
C GLY A 306 0.52 -6.79 6.86
N PHE A 307 1.60 -6.72 7.65
CA PHE A 307 2.83 -6.00 7.29
C PHE A 307 3.95 -6.97 6.88
N LYS A 308 4.57 -6.74 5.72
CA LYS A 308 5.69 -7.55 5.21
C LYS A 308 7.04 -7.00 5.68
N PHE A 309 7.93 -7.87 6.10
CA PHE A 309 9.29 -7.54 6.52
C PHE A 309 10.35 -7.87 5.45
N PRO A 310 11.57 -7.32 5.55
CA PRO A 310 12.64 -7.55 4.58
C PRO A 310 13.07 -9.01 4.41
N ASP A 311 12.84 -9.86 5.41
CA ASP A 311 13.07 -11.32 5.32
C ASP A 311 12.03 -12.07 4.48
N GLY A 312 11.05 -11.34 3.94
CA GLY A 312 9.97 -11.86 3.11
C GLY A 312 8.75 -12.32 3.91
N THR A 313 8.83 -12.38 5.25
CA THR A 313 7.72 -12.80 6.12
C THR A 313 6.66 -11.70 6.22
N VAL A 314 5.42 -12.10 6.51
CA VAL A 314 4.29 -11.18 6.70
C VAL A 314 3.68 -11.42 8.06
N GLN A 315 3.61 -10.37 8.87
CA GLN A 315 2.86 -10.38 10.12
C GLN A 315 1.40 -10.04 9.84
N SER A 316 0.60 -11.09 9.64
CA SER A 316 -0.84 -11.02 9.37
C SER A 316 -1.72 -10.92 10.62
N THR A 317 -1.15 -11.23 11.79
CA THR A 317 -1.78 -11.06 13.11
C THR A 317 -0.80 -10.39 14.06
N ALA A 318 -1.29 -9.82 15.17
CA ALA A 318 -0.40 -9.32 16.22
C ALA A 318 0.62 -10.40 16.62
N PHE A 319 1.85 -10.01 16.97
CA PHE A 319 2.83 -10.94 17.51
C PHE A 319 2.29 -11.58 18.79
N THR A 320 1.81 -12.82 18.69
CA THR A 320 1.30 -13.60 19.84
C THR A 320 2.37 -14.52 20.40
N GLY A 321 3.62 -14.07 20.59
CA GLY A 321 4.63 -14.78 21.40
C GLY A 321 4.92 -16.25 21.05
N ASN A 322 4.50 -16.75 19.90
CA ASN A 322 4.53 -18.16 19.52
C ASN A 322 5.41 -18.36 18.28
N GLY A 323 6.56 -17.70 18.26
CA GLY A 323 7.58 -17.79 17.21
C GLY A 323 8.93 -18.18 17.79
N SER A 324 9.24 -19.49 17.75
CA SER A 324 10.56 -20.15 17.75
C SER A 324 11.64 -19.79 18.80
N SER A 325 11.45 -18.82 19.70
CA SER A 325 12.47 -18.38 20.66
C SER A 325 11.98 -18.22 22.09
N THR A 326 10.68 -18.40 22.36
CA THR A 326 10.23 -18.51 23.75
C THR A 326 10.51 -19.93 24.22
N ARG A 327 10.98 -20.10 25.47
CA ARG A 327 11.23 -21.42 26.10
C ARG A 327 9.98 -22.33 26.18
N TRP A 328 8.87 -21.92 25.56
CA TRP A 328 7.56 -22.54 25.52
C TRP A 328 7.26 -23.04 24.10
N ALA A 329 8.08 -23.94 23.56
CA ALA A 329 7.91 -24.47 22.20
C ALA A 329 6.85 -25.59 22.17
N THR A 330 6.08 -25.66 21.08
CA THR A 330 4.95 -26.61 20.91
C THR A 330 5.34 -27.93 20.22
N GLY A 331 6.64 -28.29 20.11
CA GLY A 331 7.07 -29.36 19.20
C GLY A 331 8.19 -30.34 19.61
N SER A 332 8.91 -30.16 20.72
CA SER A 332 9.87 -31.17 21.27
C SER A 332 10.32 -30.76 22.67
N THR A 333 10.83 -31.72 23.47
CA THR A 333 11.69 -31.71 24.71
C THR A 333 11.66 -30.53 25.71
N GLY A 334 10.89 -29.49 25.46
CA GLY A 334 10.92 -28.19 26.13
C GLY A 334 9.82 -28.05 27.16
N ILE A 335 9.44 -26.80 27.46
CA ILE A 335 8.42 -26.49 28.46
C ILE A 335 7.06 -26.32 27.76
N HIS A 336 6.05 -27.08 28.19
CA HIS A 336 4.68 -27.08 27.68
C HIS A 336 3.73 -26.50 28.71
N TYR A 337 2.79 -25.65 28.30
CA TYR A 337 1.67 -25.20 29.14
C TYR A 337 0.34 -25.62 28.53
N THR A 338 -0.26 -26.67 29.09
CA THR A 338 -1.49 -27.27 28.57
C THR A 338 -2.50 -27.40 29.71
N GLY A 339 -3.71 -26.85 29.57
CA GLY A 339 -4.78 -27.02 30.56
C GLY A 339 -4.45 -26.47 31.97
N GLY A 340 -3.61 -25.43 32.07
CA GLY A 340 -3.24 -24.84 33.36
C GLY A 340 -2.14 -25.59 34.11
N ARG A 341 -1.31 -26.36 33.40
CA ARG A 341 -0.26 -27.25 33.92
C ARG A 341 1.02 -27.07 33.13
N VAL A 342 2.17 -27.18 33.78
CA VAL A 342 3.51 -27.06 33.18
C VAL A 342 4.10 -28.46 32.99
N GLY A 343 4.35 -28.86 31.75
CA GLY A 343 5.15 -30.02 31.39
C GLY A 343 6.57 -29.60 31.02
N VAL A 344 7.59 -30.36 31.38
CA VAL A 344 8.96 -30.21 30.86
C VAL A 344 9.38 -31.56 30.30
N GLY A 345 9.62 -31.63 28.98
CA GLY A 345 9.85 -32.91 28.28
C GLY A 345 8.58 -33.75 28.09
N ILE A 346 7.38 -33.21 28.38
CA ILE A 346 6.09 -33.88 28.23
C ILE A 346 5.02 -32.88 27.74
N THR A 347 4.25 -33.26 26.73
CA THR A 347 3.25 -32.39 26.07
C THR A 347 1.88 -32.40 26.74
N THR A 348 1.55 -33.47 27.48
CA THR A 348 0.26 -33.66 28.17
C THR A 348 0.46 -33.95 29.66
N PRO A 349 0.85 -32.96 30.48
CA PRO A 349 1.10 -33.15 31.91
C PRO A 349 -0.16 -33.55 32.70
N THR A 350 -0.03 -34.56 33.54
CA THR A 350 -1.06 -35.11 34.44
C THR A 350 -1.09 -34.44 35.83
N SER A 351 -0.09 -33.62 36.14
CA SER A 351 -0.01 -32.80 37.35
C SER A 351 0.25 -31.32 37.04
N LYS A 352 0.21 -30.44 38.06
CA LYS A 352 0.44 -28.99 37.86
C LYS A 352 1.85 -28.67 37.35
N MET A 353 2.84 -29.47 37.73
CA MET A 353 4.20 -29.42 37.20
C MET A 353 4.71 -30.86 37.05
N GLU A 354 4.94 -31.28 35.82
CA GLU A 354 5.47 -32.61 35.51
C GLU A 354 6.74 -32.47 34.68
N VAL A 355 7.83 -33.09 35.14
CA VAL A 355 9.12 -33.06 34.47
C VAL A 355 9.48 -34.49 34.12
N MET A 356 9.64 -34.78 32.83
CA MET A 356 10.02 -36.09 32.32
C MET A 356 11.46 -36.03 31.82
N GLY A 357 12.32 -36.93 32.33
CA GLY A 357 13.66 -37.13 31.77
C GLY A 357 13.57 -37.98 30.50
N GLU A 358 14.31 -37.60 29.45
CA GLU A 358 14.43 -38.42 28.24
C GLU A 358 15.59 -39.42 28.34
N GLY A 359 15.36 -40.65 27.90
CA GLY A 359 16.40 -41.68 27.74
C GLY A 359 16.49 -42.73 28.86
N SER A 360 17.38 -43.71 28.66
CA SER A 360 17.59 -44.87 29.56
C SER A 360 18.70 -44.67 30.61
N GLY A 361 19.32 -43.49 30.64
CA GLY A 361 20.38 -43.15 31.59
C GLY A 361 19.86 -42.49 32.87
N ASN A 362 20.67 -42.49 33.93
CA ASN A 362 20.37 -41.72 35.14
C ASN A 362 20.46 -40.22 34.82
N VAL A 363 19.32 -39.54 34.77
CA VAL A 363 19.23 -38.09 34.54
C VAL A 363 18.70 -37.42 35.81
N ASN A 364 19.35 -36.34 36.23
CA ASN A 364 18.82 -35.48 37.29
C ASN A 364 17.65 -34.65 36.73
N VAL A 365 16.42 -35.09 36.98
CA VAL A 365 15.20 -34.42 36.51
C VAL A 365 14.97 -33.07 37.21
N LEU A 366 15.44 -32.93 38.46
CA LEU A 366 15.45 -31.67 39.20
C LEU A 366 16.73 -31.57 40.04
N THR A 367 17.49 -30.47 39.90
CA THR A 367 18.63 -30.14 40.77
C THR A 367 18.42 -28.76 41.38
N LEU A 368 18.46 -28.66 42.71
CA LEU A 368 18.38 -27.40 43.44
C LEU A 368 19.78 -27.06 43.99
N LYS A 369 20.40 -25.99 43.49
CA LYS A 369 21.74 -25.53 43.93
C LYS A 369 21.64 -24.15 44.57
N ASN A 370 22.42 -23.95 45.63
CA ASN A 370 22.57 -22.67 46.30
C ASN A 370 23.97 -22.63 46.94
N ASP A 371 24.60 -21.45 47.00
CA ASP A 371 25.93 -21.28 47.61
C ASP A 371 25.89 -21.28 49.15
N HIS A 372 24.69 -21.34 49.73
CA HIS A 372 24.40 -21.51 51.15
C HIS A 372 23.46 -22.73 51.32
N THR A 373 22.30 -22.54 51.95
CA THR A 373 21.34 -23.61 52.23
C THR A 373 20.33 -23.73 51.09
N ALA A 374 20.41 -24.81 50.31
CA ALA A 374 19.33 -25.22 49.43
C ALA A 374 18.23 -25.93 50.25
N VAL A 375 16.98 -25.43 50.19
CA VAL A 375 15.86 -26.01 50.95
C VAL A 375 14.77 -26.49 50.00
N PHE A 376 14.35 -27.73 50.14
CA PHE A 376 13.10 -28.25 49.59
C PHE A 376 12.04 -28.27 50.71
N ARG A 377 11.00 -27.42 50.60
CA ARG A 377 9.91 -27.36 51.58
C ARG A 377 8.63 -27.91 50.98
N VAL A 378 7.97 -28.79 51.72
CA VAL A 378 6.63 -29.31 51.40
C VAL A 378 5.71 -28.95 52.57
N PHE A 379 4.61 -28.27 52.26
CA PHE A 379 3.60 -27.87 53.25
C PHE A 379 2.24 -28.40 52.83
N ALA A 380 1.45 -28.81 53.82
CA ALA A 380 0.03 -29.09 53.67
C ALA A 380 -0.70 -28.35 54.80
N GLY A 381 -1.77 -27.62 54.45
CA GLY A 381 -2.67 -27.00 55.42
C GLY A 381 -4.03 -27.68 55.33
N SER A 382 -4.50 -28.25 56.44
CA SER A 382 -5.82 -28.89 56.51
C SER A 382 -6.25 -29.11 57.96
N ASP A 383 -7.56 -29.02 58.21
CA ASP A 383 -8.18 -29.40 59.49
C ASP A 383 -8.52 -30.90 59.55
N SER A 384 -8.10 -31.69 58.56
CA SER A 384 -8.34 -33.14 58.50
C SER A 384 -7.08 -33.94 58.84
N ASP A 385 -7.18 -34.88 59.77
CA ASP A 385 -6.04 -35.64 60.32
C ASP A 385 -5.22 -36.42 59.28
N ASN A 386 -5.83 -36.77 58.14
CA ASN A 386 -5.21 -37.58 57.09
C ASN A 386 -4.53 -36.75 55.99
N ASN A 387 -4.61 -35.42 56.04
CA ASN A 387 -4.01 -34.54 55.04
C ASN A 387 -2.64 -34.04 55.53
N ASN A 388 -1.56 -34.50 54.89
CA ASN A 388 -0.20 -34.22 55.33
C ASN A 388 0.73 -33.83 54.17
N ALA A 389 1.88 -33.24 54.52
CA ALA A 389 2.96 -32.98 53.58
C ALA A 389 3.74 -34.29 53.36
N VAL A 390 3.85 -34.73 52.10
CA VAL A 390 4.42 -36.04 51.76
C VAL A 390 5.43 -35.95 50.62
N ILE A 391 6.39 -36.87 50.65
CA ILE A 391 7.31 -37.16 49.55
C ILE A 391 7.05 -38.60 49.13
N PHE A 392 6.57 -38.79 47.90
CA PHE A 392 6.39 -40.12 47.32
C PHE A 392 7.62 -40.54 46.53
N LEU A 393 8.16 -41.72 46.85
CA LEU A 393 9.17 -42.40 46.05
C LEU A 393 8.53 -43.62 45.40
N GLY A 394 8.57 -43.67 44.08
CA GLY A 394 8.01 -44.78 43.30
C GLY A 394 9.01 -45.22 42.25
N ARG A 395 9.13 -46.53 42.07
CA ARG A 395 9.94 -47.14 41.02
C ARG A 395 9.16 -48.31 40.43
N SER A 396 9.20 -48.41 39.11
CA SER A 396 8.87 -49.63 38.39
C SER A 396 10.12 -50.13 37.67
N ARG A 397 10.08 -51.39 37.22
CA ARG A 397 10.92 -51.78 36.08
C ARG A 397 10.24 -51.31 34.78
N GLY A 398 10.90 -51.51 33.64
CA GLY A 398 10.40 -51.04 32.35
C GLY A 398 10.56 -49.53 32.17
N THR A 399 9.56 -48.87 31.59
CA THR A 399 9.54 -47.41 31.35
C THR A 399 8.36 -46.77 32.07
N THR A 400 8.35 -45.45 32.23
CA THR A 400 7.22 -44.73 32.86
C THR A 400 5.91 -44.87 32.07
N THR A 401 5.96 -45.16 30.78
CA THR A 401 4.79 -45.40 29.92
C THR A 401 4.43 -46.88 29.77
N ASN A 402 5.36 -47.79 30.07
CA ASN A 402 5.14 -49.24 30.08
C ASN A 402 5.85 -49.89 31.28
N PRO A 403 5.31 -49.72 32.50
CA PRO A 403 5.93 -50.20 33.73
C PRO A 403 5.79 -51.73 33.88
N THR A 404 6.77 -52.35 34.53
CA THR A 404 6.73 -53.77 34.93
C THR A 404 7.07 -53.94 36.41
N ASN A 405 6.71 -55.10 36.98
CA ASN A 405 6.87 -55.36 38.42
C ASN A 405 8.34 -55.32 38.87
N LEU A 406 8.55 -54.77 40.07
CA LEU A 406 9.81 -54.90 40.80
C LEU A 406 10.04 -56.35 41.24
N GLN A 407 11.30 -56.76 41.28
CA GLN A 407 11.78 -58.08 41.68
C GLN A 407 12.39 -58.03 43.09
N SER A 408 12.66 -59.21 43.68
CA SER A 408 13.38 -59.30 44.95
C SER A 408 14.72 -58.55 44.88
N ASN A 409 15.08 -57.89 45.98
CA ASN A 409 16.26 -57.03 46.13
C ASN A 409 16.28 -55.79 45.23
N ASP A 410 15.17 -55.42 44.59
CA ASP A 410 15.07 -54.11 43.97
C ASP A 410 14.98 -53.00 45.02
N ARG A 411 15.77 -51.94 44.83
CA ARG A 411 15.58 -50.67 45.55
C ARG A 411 14.27 -50.03 45.10
N VAL A 412 13.41 -49.64 46.03
CA VAL A 412 12.16 -48.91 45.75
C VAL A 412 12.42 -47.40 45.78
N GLY A 413 13.17 -46.94 46.78
CA GLY A 413 13.52 -45.54 46.97
C GLY A 413 14.69 -45.38 47.92
N SER A 414 15.30 -44.18 47.96
CA SER A 414 16.42 -43.90 48.86
C SER A 414 16.52 -42.43 49.21
N LEU A 415 17.03 -42.15 50.40
CA LEU A 415 17.45 -40.83 50.87
C LEU A 415 18.94 -40.89 51.18
N TYR A 416 19.74 -40.08 50.49
CA TYR A 416 21.21 -40.16 50.55
C TYR A 416 21.83 -38.82 50.92
N ALA A 417 22.84 -38.87 51.78
CA ALA A 417 23.78 -37.77 51.97
C ALA A 417 24.99 -37.95 51.04
N GLN A 418 25.52 -36.82 50.53
CA GLN A 418 26.73 -36.81 49.73
C GLN A 418 27.75 -35.82 50.29
N ALA A 419 29.02 -36.21 50.24
CA ALA A 419 30.15 -35.35 50.59
C ALA A 419 31.02 -35.11 49.35
N TYR A 420 31.46 -33.86 49.16
CA TYR A 420 32.44 -33.53 48.12
C TYR A 420 33.85 -33.83 48.61
N LEU A 421 34.67 -34.47 47.77
CA LEU A 421 36.09 -34.66 48.05
C LEU A 421 36.88 -34.55 46.74
N GLY A 422 37.67 -33.49 46.60
CA GLY A 422 38.61 -33.26 45.50
C GLY A 422 37.97 -32.90 44.16
N ASP A 423 37.17 -33.81 43.59
CA ASP A 423 36.67 -33.76 42.22
C ASP A 423 35.19 -34.18 42.09
N ALA A 424 34.68 -34.98 43.03
CA ALA A 424 33.35 -35.58 42.93
C ALA A 424 32.61 -35.62 44.28
N TYR A 425 31.28 -35.60 44.18
CA TYR A 425 30.38 -35.94 45.27
C TYR A 425 30.31 -37.46 45.43
N ARG A 426 30.46 -37.94 46.66
CA ARG A 426 30.39 -39.37 47.04
C ARG A 426 29.27 -39.57 48.03
N THR A 427 28.44 -40.59 47.84
CA THR A 427 27.36 -40.93 48.77
C THR A 427 27.93 -41.58 50.03
N THR A 428 27.68 -41.00 51.21
CA THR A 428 28.33 -41.39 52.48
C THR A 428 27.40 -42.16 53.42
N SER A 429 26.15 -41.74 53.54
CA SER A 429 25.14 -42.39 54.36
C SER A 429 23.76 -42.29 53.71
N GLY A 430 22.83 -43.11 54.17
CA GLY A 430 21.46 -43.00 53.71
C GLY A 430 20.52 -44.01 54.32
N ILE A 431 19.26 -43.86 53.92
CA ILE A 431 18.17 -44.77 54.23
C ILE A 431 17.67 -45.30 52.89
N THR A 432 17.69 -46.61 52.73
CA THR A 432 17.27 -47.27 51.49
C THR A 432 16.13 -48.23 51.79
N MET A 433 15.10 -48.17 50.95
CA MET A 433 13.97 -49.11 50.99
C MET A 433 14.19 -50.16 49.90
N TYR A 434 14.21 -51.44 50.27
CA TYR A 434 14.25 -52.54 49.30
C TYR A 434 12.98 -53.36 49.38
N LEU A 435 12.68 -54.01 48.26
CA LEU A 435 11.70 -55.07 48.22
C LEU A 435 12.38 -56.38 48.65
N GLU A 436 11.89 -57.03 49.70
CA GLU A 436 12.46 -58.29 50.20
C GLU A 436 12.18 -59.41 49.20
N ASN A 437 10.91 -59.57 48.85
CA ASN A 437 10.41 -60.54 47.89
C ASN A 437 9.73 -59.82 46.73
N GLY A 438 9.85 -60.32 45.50
CA GLY A 438 9.22 -59.71 44.32
C GLY A 438 7.73 -59.36 44.52
N VAL A 439 7.23 -58.34 43.82
CA VAL A 439 5.85 -57.87 44.04
C VAL A 439 4.85 -58.90 43.48
N SER A 440 3.88 -59.29 44.30
CA SER A 440 2.74 -60.13 43.91
C SER A 440 1.43 -59.56 44.45
N SER A 441 0.31 -60.11 43.99
CA SER A 441 -1.01 -59.76 44.54
C SER A 441 -1.18 -60.16 46.02
N ALA A 442 -0.31 -61.03 46.54
CA ALA A 442 -0.36 -61.54 47.91
C ALA A 442 0.64 -60.85 48.86
N SER A 443 1.70 -60.23 48.34
CA SER A 443 2.75 -59.63 49.16
C SER A 443 3.57 -58.60 48.39
N PHE A 444 3.96 -57.56 49.11
CA PHE A 444 4.87 -56.48 48.71
C PHE A 444 5.82 -56.16 49.86
N ALA A 445 6.30 -57.20 50.57
CA ALA A 445 7.18 -57.05 51.72
C ALA A 445 8.43 -56.21 51.37
N THR A 446 8.70 -55.21 52.20
CA THR A 446 9.84 -54.29 52.06
C THR A 446 10.67 -54.28 53.33
N ASP A 447 11.97 -54.11 53.19
CA ASP A 447 12.85 -53.75 54.30
C ASP A 447 13.25 -52.26 54.23
N LEU A 448 13.58 -51.72 55.40
CA LEU A 448 14.17 -50.40 55.57
C LEU A 448 15.58 -50.54 56.13
N ARG A 449 16.58 -50.06 55.41
CA ARG A 449 17.99 -50.20 55.78
C ARG A 449 18.63 -48.85 56.04
N PHE A 450 19.36 -48.75 57.13
CA PHE A 450 20.20 -47.62 57.52
C PHE A 450 21.65 -47.96 57.19
N GLU A 451 22.25 -47.13 56.33
CA GLU A 451 23.56 -47.38 55.77
C GLU A 451 24.51 -46.22 56.12
N THR A 452 25.72 -46.52 56.61
CA THR A 452 26.76 -45.52 56.92
C THR A 452 28.13 -45.98 56.46
N THR A 453 29.04 -45.03 56.29
CA THR A 453 30.47 -45.30 56.05
C THR A 453 31.21 -45.06 57.35
N GLY A 454 31.91 -46.07 57.86
CA GLY A 454 32.65 -46.00 59.11
C GLY A 454 33.93 -45.16 59.00
N GLN A 455 34.55 -44.88 60.14
CA GLN A 455 35.84 -44.20 60.17
C GLN A 455 36.90 -45.07 59.50
N ASN A 456 37.68 -44.46 58.59
CA ASN A 456 38.68 -45.15 57.76
C ASN A 456 38.10 -46.16 56.75
N GLU A 457 36.80 -46.10 56.47
CA GLU A 457 36.17 -46.86 55.39
C GLU A 457 35.89 -45.95 54.18
N ILE A 458 35.85 -46.56 52.99
CA ILE A 458 35.51 -45.88 51.73
C ILE A 458 34.23 -46.44 51.10
N ARG A 459 33.61 -47.44 51.74
CA ARG A 459 32.39 -48.11 51.30
C ARG A 459 31.33 -47.92 52.35
N ARG A 460 30.12 -47.64 51.87
CA ARG A 460 28.93 -47.58 52.70
C ARG A 460 28.45 -48.99 52.98
N GLU A 461 28.15 -49.30 54.24
CA GLU A 461 27.65 -50.60 54.68
C GLU A 461 26.31 -50.47 55.40
N GLU A 462 25.51 -51.53 55.36
CA GLU A 462 24.27 -51.65 56.14
C GLU A 462 24.62 -51.83 57.62
N ARG A 463 24.06 -50.96 58.49
CA ARG A 463 24.31 -51.01 59.94
C ARG A 463 23.09 -51.45 60.74
N MET A 464 21.91 -51.05 60.29
CA MET A 464 20.63 -51.41 60.91
C MET A 464 19.58 -51.67 59.83
N ARG A 465 18.69 -52.62 60.08
CA ARG A 465 17.55 -52.91 59.20
C ARG A 465 16.27 -53.13 59.98
N ILE A 466 15.15 -52.91 59.31
CA ILE A 466 13.82 -53.37 59.72
C ILE A 466 13.25 -54.20 58.58
N THR A 467 12.95 -55.47 58.83
CA THR A 467 12.40 -56.39 57.82
C THR A 467 10.90 -56.18 57.62
N GLY A 468 10.33 -56.77 56.56
CA GLY A 468 8.90 -56.78 56.27
C GLY A 468 8.06 -57.47 57.35
N ASP A 469 8.66 -58.42 58.08
CA ASP A 469 8.06 -59.06 59.26
C ASP A 469 8.13 -58.17 60.52
N GLY A 470 8.85 -57.05 60.44
CA GLY A 470 9.04 -56.08 61.52
C GLY A 470 10.11 -56.50 62.53
N ASN A 471 11.12 -57.25 62.11
CA ASN A 471 12.31 -57.54 62.92
C ASN A 471 13.36 -56.46 62.71
N VAL A 472 13.96 -55.98 63.80
CA VAL A 472 15.05 -55.00 63.79
C VAL A 472 16.38 -55.72 63.96
N GLY A 473 17.26 -55.61 62.98
CA GLY A 473 18.62 -56.13 63.04
C GLY A 473 19.64 -55.00 63.15
N ILE A 474 20.60 -55.12 64.08
CA ILE A 474 21.77 -54.25 64.19
C ILE A 474 23.00 -55.13 63.96
N GLY A 475 23.79 -54.82 62.93
CA GLY A 475 24.95 -55.63 62.52
C GLY A 475 24.63 -57.00 61.93
N THR A 476 23.36 -57.28 61.58
CA THR A 476 22.92 -58.52 60.93
C THR A 476 21.92 -58.23 59.82
N GLU A 477 22.02 -58.95 58.70
CA GLU A 477 21.09 -58.85 57.56
C GLU A 477 19.86 -59.76 57.74
N GLU A 478 19.95 -60.75 58.63
CA GLU A 478 18.91 -61.75 58.90
C GLU A 478 18.59 -61.75 60.40
N PRO A 479 17.76 -60.80 60.88
CA PRO A 479 17.36 -60.78 62.28
C PRO A 479 16.38 -61.90 62.61
N GLU A 480 16.76 -62.75 63.57
CA GLU A 480 16.00 -63.94 64.00
C GLU A 480 14.93 -63.62 65.06
N ALA A 481 14.92 -62.40 65.59
CA ALA A 481 13.98 -61.92 66.59
C ALA A 481 13.55 -60.47 66.30
N ARG A 482 12.52 -59.98 67.00
CA ARG A 482 12.01 -58.60 66.88
C ARG A 482 13.10 -57.53 67.03
N LEU A 483 14.10 -57.79 67.86
CA LEU A 483 15.32 -57.00 67.97
C LEU A 483 16.51 -57.95 68.12
N GLN A 484 17.52 -57.82 67.28
CA GLN A 484 18.80 -58.54 67.39
C GLN A 484 19.96 -57.58 67.21
N VAL A 485 20.92 -57.62 68.15
CA VAL A 485 22.23 -56.96 68.03
C VAL A 485 23.28 -58.05 67.81
N LYS A 486 23.95 -58.04 66.65
CA LYS A 486 24.98 -59.02 66.31
C LYS A 486 26.37 -58.42 66.50
N SER A 487 27.23 -59.14 67.23
CA SER A 487 28.63 -58.76 67.50
C SER A 487 28.79 -57.34 68.09
N GLY A 488 27.94 -56.99 69.04
CA GLY A 488 27.99 -55.73 69.78
C GLY A 488 27.20 -55.81 71.09
N ASP A 489 27.44 -54.87 71.99
CA ASP A 489 26.80 -54.80 73.30
C ASP A 489 25.59 -53.87 73.29
N ILE A 490 24.61 -54.14 74.16
CA ILE A 490 23.53 -53.19 74.49
C ILE A 490 23.97 -52.43 75.73
N TYR A 491 24.26 -51.14 75.58
CA TYR A 491 24.63 -50.26 76.68
C TYR A 491 23.40 -49.47 77.17
N LEU A 492 23.04 -49.66 78.45
CA LEU A 492 21.97 -48.93 79.13
C LEU A 492 22.61 -47.99 80.16
N GLU A 493 22.54 -46.67 79.92
CA GLU A 493 23.25 -45.67 80.73
C GLU A 493 22.51 -45.27 82.01
N ASP A 494 21.19 -45.15 81.97
CA ASP A 494 20.38 -44.80 83.13
C ASP A 494 20.25 -45.99 84.07
N VAL A 495 20.71 -45.81 85.30
CA VAL A 495 20.67 -46.81 86.39
C VAL A 495 19.27 -47.33 86.70
N ASN A 496 18.22 -46.57 86.35
CA ASN A 496 16.83 -46.99 86.56
C ASN A 496 16.24 -47.73 85.34
N SER A 497 17.00 -47.84 84.25
CA SER A 497 16.57 -48.50 83.01
C SER A 497 17.01 -49.97 82.96
N GLY A 498 16.28 -50.77 82.19
CA GLY A 498 16.50 -52.21 82.11
C GLY A 498 15.63 -52.84 81.03
N VAL A 499 15.69 -54.17 80.91
CA VAL A 499 14.83 -54.91 79.98
C VAL A 499 13.51 -55.21 80.67
N ILE A 500 12.41 -54.67 80.13
CA ILE A 500 11.07 -54.94 80.65
C ILE A 500 10.49 -56.19 79.98
N MET A 501 10.02 -57.12 80.79
CA MET A 501 9.40 -58.37 80.35
C MET A 501 8.04 -58.54 81.02
N LYS A 502 7.01 -58.88 80.25
CA LYS A 502 5.69 -59.24 80.79
C LYS A 502 5.70 -60.74 81.10
N SER A 503 5.48 -61.11 82.35
CA SER A 503 5.31 -62.51 82.73
C SER A 503 3.97 -63.07 82.24
N PRO A 504 3.79 -64.40 82.14
CA PRO A 504 2.56 -65.00 81.62
C PRO A 504 1.27 -64.64 82.39
N ASN A 505 1.38 -64.20 83.64
CA ASN A 505 0.25 -63.71 84.45
C ASN A 505 -0.14 -62.25 84.16
N GLY A 506 0.56 -61.57 83.23
CA GLY A 506 0.32 -60.20 82.85
C GLY A 506 1.08 -59.13 83.65
N ALA A 507 1.84 -59.49 84.69
CA ALA A 507 2.68 -58.53 85.41
C ALA A 507 3.93 -58.16 84.59
N CYS A 508 4.40 -56.91 84.69
CA CYS A 508 5.63 -56.46 84.04
C CYS A 508 6.79 -56.41 85.05
N TRP A 509 7.97 -56.82 84.59
CA TRP A 509 9.19 -56.91 85.39
C TRP A 509 10.32 -56.21 84.66
N ARG A 510 11.13 -55.41 85.36
CA ARG A 510 12.36 -54.83 84.82
C ARG A 510 13.56 -55.63 85.29
N LEU A 511 14.38 -56.09 84.35
CA LEU A 511 15.71 -56.64 84.59
C LEU A 511 16.76 -55.54 84.47
N SER A 512 17.49 -55.27 85.53
CA SER A 512 18.60 -54.29 85.61
C SER A 512 19.80 -54.87 86.37
N ILE A 513 20.85 -54.07 86.53
CA ILE A 513 22.08 -54.42 87.24
C ILE A 513 22.24 -53.48 88.45
N ASP A 514 22.59 -54.03 89.61
CA ASP A 514 22.91 -53.24 90.83
C ASP A 514 24.37 -52.75 90.86
N ASP A 515 24.71 -51.97 91.89
CA ASP A 515 26.05 -51.38 92.06
C ASP A 515 27.15 -52.44 92.28
N GLU A 516 26.79 -53.66 92.69
CA GLU A 516 27.69 -54.81 92.83
C GLU A 516 27.80 -55.66 91.55
N GLY A 517 27.08 -55.32 90.49
CA GLY A 517 27.05 -56.06 89.23
C GLY A 517 26.10 -57.27 89.22
N GLY A 518 25.27 -57.41 90.25
CA GLY A 518 24.20 -58.40 90.36
C GLY A 518 22.97 -58.03 89.53
N THR A 519 22.19 -59.04 89.14
CA THR A 519 20.93 -58.81 88.41
C THR A 519 19.79 -58.54 89.38
N THR A 520 19.09 -57.41 89.20
CA THR A 520 17.87 -57.08 89.93
C THR A 520 16.65 -57.24 89.04
N VAL A 521 15.59 -57.86 89.56
CA VAL A 521 14.31 -58.02 88.85
C VAL A 521 13.19 -57.44 89.71
N GLU A 522 12.64 -56.32 89.28
CA GLU A 522 11.62 -55.57 90.03
C GLU A 522 10.28 -55.54 89.31
N ALA A 523 9.19 -55.69 90.07
CA ALA A 523 7.83 -55.55 89.55
C ALA A 523 7.54 -54.07 89.24
N ILE A 524 7.01 -53.81 88.06
CA ILE A 524 6.65 -52.47 87.60
C ILE A 524 5.25 -52.44 86.98
N THR A 525 4.68 -51.25 86.84
CA THR A 525 3.50 -51.03 86.00
C THR A 525 3.85 -51.24 84.54
N CYS A 526 2.99 -51.95 83.80
CA CYS A 526 3.23 -52.19 82.38
C CYS A 526 3.20 -50.87 81.58
N PRO A 527 4.22 -50.61 80.73
CA PRO A 527 4.22 -49.42 79.88
C PRO A 527 3.02 -49.43 78.90
N GLY A 528 2.27 -48.33 78.86
CA GLY A 528 1.19 -48.11 77.89
C GLY A 528 -0.15 -48.77 78.21
N GLU A 529 -0.31 -49.39 79.38
CA GLU A 529 -1.62 -49.76 79.93
C GLU A 529 -2.23 -48.66 80.80
#